data_AF-A0AAU5KPM6-F1
#
_entry.id   AF-A0AAU5KPM6-F1
#
_cell.length_a   1.000
_cell.length_b   1.000
_cell.length_c   1.000
_cell.angle_alpha   90.00
_cell.angle_beta   90.00
_cell.angle_gamma   90.00
#
_symmetry.space_group_name_H-M   'P 1'
#
loop_
_entity.id
_entity.type
_entity.pdbx_description
1 polymer ?
#
loop_
_entity_poly.entity_id
_entity_poly.type
_entity_poly.pdbx_seq_one_letter_code
_entity_poly.pdbx_strand_id
1 'polypeptide(L)'
;MTTDDSTTAMTTDDSTTKKNRARARTGAEPDSETREVEITWAVVASLFQFRIATAEQLRRLHAPDSGIEKMRARLRRLREQGLAEELVLPQSGRAKGWFLTEHGARIAAAFPELADIPAPRLPGDREAFKFTLYHQLAVVRTHLVFLADARTRGDSYGPFDLVPDMTHRFAEGKEGTVRPDGLLHYGRTPADGGGWPTGRSSRSTAPPWAGPGSPRS
;
A
#
# COMPACT_ATOMS: atom_id res chain seq x y z
N MET A 1 -51.23 66.46 -14.05
CA MET A 1 -51.16 65.14 -14.73
C MET A 1 -49.72 64.98 -15.21
N THR A 2 -48.87 64.36 -14.39
CA THR A 2 -48.38 62.95 -14.54
C THR A 2 -47.57 62.78 -15.84
N THR A 3 -46.29 62.39 -15.88
CA THR A 3 -45.40 61.67 -14.94
C THR A 3 -43.95 61.75 -15.48
N ASP A 4 -42.98 61.64 -14.57
CA ASP A 4 -41.57 61.29 -14.80
C ASP A 4 -41.41 59.96 -15.56
N ASP A 5 -40.34 59.82 -16.35
CA ASP A 5 -39.61 58.54 -16.40
C ASP A 5 -38.13 58.73 -16.79
N SER A 6 -37.25 58.48 -15.82
CA SER A 6 -35.79 58.42 -15.98
C SER A 6 -35.37 56.96 -15.91
N THR A 7 -34.85 56.39 -17.01
CA THR A 7 -34.27 55.04 -17.02
C THR A 7 -32.74 55.12 -16.96
N THR A 8 -32.18 54.77 -15.80
CA THR A 8 -30.76 54.49 -15.58
C THR A 8 -30.47 53.02 -15.94
N ALA A 9 -29.57 52.78 -16.90
CA ALA A 9 -29.10 51.45 -17.24
C ALA A 9 -28.09 50.94 -16.19
N MET A 10 -28.42 49.81 -15.58
CA MET A 10 -27.69 49.13 -14.53
C MET A 10 -26.61 48.22 -15.14
N THR A 11 -25.35 48.62 -15.03
CA THR A 11 -24.18 47.77 -15.33
C THR A 11 -24.16 46.60 -14.35
N THR A 12 -24.45 45.40 -14.83
CA THR A 12 -24.39 44.16 -14.03
C THR A 12 -22.96 43.61 -14.00
N ASP A 13 -22.58 43.24 -12.79
CA ASP A 13 -21.23 42.99 -12.30
C ASP A 13 -20.67 41.61 -12.72
N ASP A 14 -19.60 41.63 -13.52
CA ASP A 14 -18.82 40.48 -14.03
C ASP A 14 -17.90 39.84 -12.93
N SER A 15 -18.03 40.27 -11.67
CA SER A 15 -17.20 39.77 -10.57
C SER A 15 -17.57 38.36 -10.07
N THR A 16 -18.81 37.91 -10.31
CA THR A 16 -19.33 36.64 -9.76
C THR A 16 -18.82 35.42 -10.52
N THR A 17 -18.60 35.54 -11.83
CA THR A 17 -18.21 34.41 -12.70
C THR A 17 -16.75 34.00 -12.51
N LYS A 18 -15.85 34.94 -12.19
CA LYS A 18 -14.43 34.63 -11.89
C LYS A 18 -14.24 33.93 -10.54
N LYS A 19 -15.06 34.26 -9.54
CA LYS A 19 -14.95 33.70 -8.18
C LYS A 19 -15.33 32.21 -8.13
N ASN A 20 -16.30 31.80 -8.95
CA ASN A 20 -16.71 30.39 -9.06
C ASN A 20 -15.68 29.50 -9.79
N ARG A 21 -14.93 30.05 -10.75
CA ARG A 21 -13.90 29.28 -11.47
C ARG A 21 -12.63 29.04 -10.62
N ALA A 22 -12.37 29.91 -9.63
CA ALA A 22 -11.28 29.73 -8.68
C ALA A 22 -11.63 28.69 -7.60
N ARG A 23 -12.91 28.55 -7.21
CA ARG A 23 -13.36 27.58 -6.21
C ARG A 23 -13.41 26.13 -6.73
N ALA A 24 -13.62 25.96 -8.04
CA ALA A 24 -13.62 24.64 -8.69
C ALA A 24 -12.22 24.01 -8.85
N ARG A 25 -11.13 24.74 -8.55
CA ARG A 25 -9.76 24.20 -8.59
C ARG A 25 -9.27 23.64 -7.26
N THR A 26 -10.05 23.77 -6.18
CA THR A 26 -9.67 23.36 -4.81
C THR A 26 -10.62 22.30 -4.24
N GLY A 27 -11.27 21.52 -5.11
CA GLY A 27 -12.15 20.42 -4.73
C GLY A 27 -11.48 19.06 -4.89
N ALA A 28 -10.37 18.81 -4.19
CA ALA A 28 -10.04 17.42 -3.88
C ALA A 28 -10.99 17.03 -2.74
N GLU A 29 -11.93 16.11 -3.02
CA GLU A 29 -12.79 15.54 -1.99
C GLU A 29 -11.90 14.91 -0.90
N PRO A 30 -12.15 15.15 0.40
CA PRO A 30 -11.26 14.71 1.48
C PRO A 30 -10.93 13.20 1.42
N ASP A 31 -11.89 12.40 0.96
CA ASP A 31 -11.72 10.95 0.76
C ASP A 31 -10.63 10.62 -0.28
N SER A 32 -10.43 11.47 -1.28
CA SER A 32 -9.40 11.28 -2.31
C SER A 32 -7.99 11.57 -1.81
N GLU A 33 -7.84 12.58 -0.95
CA GLU A 33 -6.56 12.94 -0.35
C GLU A 33 -6.15 11.89 0.69
N THR A 34 -7.08 11.48 1.56
CA THR A 34 -6.85 10.40 2.52
C THR A 34 -6.45 9.11 1.80
N ARG A 35 -7.16 8.73 0.73
CA ARG A 35 -6.81 7.53 -0.05
C ARG A 35 -5.44 7.62 -0.71
N GLU A 36 -5.05 8.80 -1.20
CA GLU A 36 -3.70 9.00 -1.75
C GLU A 36 -2.61 8.86 -0.67
N VAL A 37 -2.85 9.36 0.53
CA VAL A 37 -1.96 9.17 1.69
C VAL A 37 -1.87 7.70 2.07
N GLU A 38 -2.99 7.00 2.20
CA GLU A 38 -3.06 5.56 2.51
C GLU A 38 -2.30 4.71 1.48
N ILE A 39 -2.48 4.97 0.18
CA ILE A 39 -1.75 4.22 -0.85
C ILE A 39 -0.25 4.54 -0.78
N THR A 40 0.12 5.79 -0.50
CA THR A 40 1.54 6.17 -0.37
C THR A 40 2.18 5.47 0.81
N TRP A 41 1.49 5.44 1.95
CA TRP A 41 1.87 4.67 3.12
C TRP A 41 2.06 3.18 2.80
N ALA A 42 1.06 2.56 2.16
CA ALA A 42 1.11 1.14 1.81
C ALA A 42 2.25 0.81 0.82
N VAL A 43 2.55 1.73 -0.11
CA VAL A 43 3.69 1.60 -1.03
C VAL A 43 5.02 1.62 -0.27
N VAL A 44 5.20 2.56 0.66
CA VAL A 44 6.42 2.62 1.47
C VAL A 44 6.58 1.36 2.31
N ALA A 45 5.51 0.92 2.97
CA ALA A 45 5.48 -0.32 3.74
C ALA A 45 5.83 -1.55 2.89
N SER A 46 5.28 -1.67 1.68
CA SER A 46 5.62 -2.77 0.77
C SER A 46 7.06 -2.73 0.29
N LEU A 47 7.62 -1.54 0.03
CA LEU A 47 9.03 -1.44 -0.36
C LEU A 47 9.97 -1.79 0.80
N PHE A 48 9.56 -1.54 2.04
CA PHE A 48 10.26 -2.03 3.22
C PHE A 48 10.18 -3.56 3.31
N GLN A 49 8.97 -4.13 3.28
CA GLN A 49 8.75 -5.57 3.42
C GLN A 49 9.42 -6.39 2.31
N PHE A 50 9.18 -6.03 1.04
CA PHE A 50 9.64 -6.79 -0.12
C PHE A 50 11.01 -6.37 -0.65
N ARG A 51 11.60 -5.31 -0.09
CA ARG A 51 12.92 -4.73 -0.44
C ARG A 51 13.03 -4.12 -1.83
N ILE A 52 12.34 -4.70 -2.83
CA ILE A 52 12.21 -4.16 -4.17
C ILE A 52 10.88 -4.56 -4.80
N ALA A 53 10.27 -3.65 -5.54
CA ALA A 53 9.09 -3.95 -6.35
C ALA A 53 9.06 -3.07 -7.61
N THR A 54 8.41 -3.56 -8.67
CA THR A 54 8.10 -2.71 -9.83
C THR A 54 6.87 -1.84 -9.55
N ALA A 55 6.74 -0.74 -10.29
CA ALA A 55 5.54 0.11 -10.22
C ALA A 55 4.25 -0.68 -10.52
N GLU A 56 4.31 -1.67 -11.42
CA GLU A 56 3.15 -2.51 -11.74
C GLU A 56 2.79 -3.45 -10.58
N GLN A 57 3.79 -4.03 -9.90
CA GLN A 57 3.53 -4.86 -8.73
C GLN A 57 2.89 -4.06 -7.60
N LEU A 58 3.43 -2.88 -7.28
CA LEU A 58 2.88 -1.98 -6.25
C LEU A 58 1.47 -1.51 -6.60
N ARG A 59 1.21 -1.23 -7.88
CA ARG A 59 -0.13 -0.87 -8.37
C ARG A 59 -1.11 -2.01 -8.13
N ARG A 60 -0.75 -3.25 -8.49
CA ARG A 60 -1.63 -4.41 -8.29
C ARG A 60 -1.88 -4.74 -6.81
N LEU A 61 -0.90 -4.47 -5.94
CA LEU A 61 -1.06 -4.62 -4.49
C LEU A 61 -2.11 -3.63 -3.95
N HIS A 62 -1.90 -2.34 -4.19
CA HIS A 62 -2.57 -1.28 -3.41
C HIS A 62 -3.59 -0.44 -4.18
N ALA A 63 -3.51 -0.44 -5.51
CA ALA A 63 -4.37 0.38 -6.37
C ALA A 63 -4.68 -0.33 -7.70
N PRO A 64 -5.26 -1.54 -7.67
CA PRO A 64 -5.44 -2.38 -8.88
C PRO A 64 -6.31 -1.71 -9.95
N ASP A 65 -7.23 -0.84 -9.55
CA ASP A 65 -8.15 -0.13 -10.46
C ASP A 65 -7.57 1.22 -10.95
N SER A 66 -6.39 1.62 -10.45
CA SER A 66 -5.72 2.83 -10.90
C SER A 66 -4.83 2.57 -12.12
N GLY A 67 -4.71 3.57 -12.99
CA GLY A 67 -3.76 3.55 -14.10
C GLY A 67 -2.30 3.57 -13.61
N ILE A 68 -1.41 2.88 -14.33
CA ILE A 68 0.01 2.73 -13.98
C ILE A 68 0.76 4.07 -13.85
N GLU A 69 0.36 5.10 -14.60
CA GLU A 69 1.01 6.42 -14.53
C GLU A 69 0.82 7.11 -13.18
N LYS A 70 -0.29 6.87 -12.47
CA LYS A 70 -0.47 7.38 -11.11
C LYS A 70 0.55 6.79 -10.15
N MET A 71 0.76 5.47 -10.21
CA MET A 71 1.76 4.80 -9.38
C MET A 71 3.18 5.26 -9.73
N ARG A 72 3.50 5.39 -11.03
CA ARG A 72 4.79 5.95 -11.47
C ARG A 72 5.00 7.38 -10.97
N ALA A 73 3.98 8.22 -11.01
CA ALA A 73 4.05 9.59 -10.48
C ALA A 73 4.30 9.60 -8.96
N ARG A 74 3.63 8.72 -8.22
CA ARG A 74 3.84 8.55 -6.77
C ARG A 74 5.28 8.15 -6.46
N LEU A 75 5.83 7.19 -7.18
CA LEU A 75 7.22 6.74 -7.01
C LEU A 75 8.24 7.82 -7.37
N ARG A 76 7.97 8.64 -8.41
CA ARG A 76 8.80 9.81 -8.72
C ARG A 76 8.82 10.82 -7.57
N ARG A 77 7.66 11.11 -6.95
CA ARG A 77 7.59 12.01 -5.78
C ARG A 77 8.36 11.46 -4.58
N LEU A 78 8.24 10.16 -4.28
CA LEU A 78 9.02 9.52 -3.22
C LEU A 78 10.53 9.63 -3.48
N ARG A 79 10.95 9.50 -4.74
CA ARG A 79 12.36 9.72 -5.13
C ARG A 79 12.80 11.17 -5.01
N GLU A 80 11.97 12.13 -5.42
CA GLU A 80 12.24 13.57 -5.25
C GLU A 80 12.39 13.95 -3.76
N GLN A 81 11.67 13.26 -2.87
CA GLN A 81 11.78 13.39 -1.42
C GLN A 81 12.97 12.62 -0.81
N GLY A 82 13.75 11.89 -1.61
CA GLY A 82 14.87 11.08 -1.14
C GLY A 82 14.48 9.82 -0.36
N LEU A 83 13.22 9.37 -0.47
CA LEU A 83 12.69 8.20 0.23
C LEU A 83 12.88 6.89 -0.55
N ALA A 84 12.90 6.97 -1.87
CA ALA A 84 13.03 5.81 -2.75
C ALA A 84 14.01 6.07 -3.91
N GLU A 85 14.56 4.98 -4.42
CA GLU A 85 15.42 4.98 -5.61
C GLU A 85 14.92 3.96 -6.64
N GLU A 86 15.43 4.09 -7.87
CA GLU A 86 15.14 3.20 -8.97
C GLU A 86 16.41 2.51 -9.49
N LEU A 87 16.24 1.28 -9.94
CA LEU A 87 17.23 0.54 -10.69
C LEU A 87 16.60 0.01 -11.98
N VAL A 88 17.30 0.19 -13.11
CA VAL A 88 16.92 -0.43 -14.38
C VAL A 88 17.21 -1.92 -14.32
N LEU A 89 16.18 -2.73 -14.59
CA LEU A 89 16.29 -4.18 -14.56
C LEU A 89 16.84 -4.71 -15.90
N PRO A 90 18.00 -5.41 -15.90
CA PRO A 90 18.73 -5.80 -17.12
C PRO A 90 17.93 -6.59 -18.17
N GLN A 91 16.94 -7.40 -17.76
CA GLN A 91 16.28 -8.39 -18.64
C GLN A 91 14.79 -8.10 -18.92
N SER A 92 14.28 -6.91 -18.60
CA SER A 92 12.82 -6.65 -18.60
C SER A 92 12.38 -5.46 -19.46
N GLY A 93 13.14 -5.14 -20.52
CA GLY A 93 12.74 -4.08 -21.45
C GLY A 93 12.66 -2.70 -20.80
N ARG A 94 13.62 -2.35 -19.95
CA ARG A 94 13.70 -1.09 -19.18
C ARG A 94 12.69 -0.96 -18.03
N ALA A 95 12.03 -2.03 -17.59
CA ALA A 95 11.27 -1.96 -16.35
C ALA A 95 12.19 -1.56 -15.18
N LYS A 96 11.63 -0.80 -14.25
CA LYS A 96 12.36 -0.26 -13.11
C LYS A 96 11.91 -0.95 -11.84
N GLY A 97 12.87 -1.47 -11.09
CA GLY A 97 12.66 -1.88 -9.70
C GLY A 97 12.86 -0.67 -8.79
N TRP A 98 11.98 -0.52 -7.82
CA TRP A 98 11.99 0.56 -6.84
C TRP A 98 12.29 -0.02 -5.46
N PHE A 99 13.12 0.68 -4.69
CA PHE A 99 13.52 0.28 -3.34
C PHE A 99 13.64 1.52 -2.45
N LEU A 100 13.57 1.36 -1.13
CA LEU A 100 13.75 2.47 -0.19
C LEU A 100 15.24 2.85 -0.09
N THR A 101 15.50 4.16 0.04
CA THR A 101 16.81 4.63 0.50
C THR A 101 16.98 4.31 1.98
N GLU A 102 18.18 4.54 2.54
CA GLU A 102 18.38 4.46 3.99
C GLU A 102 17.44 5.40 4.75
N HIS A 103 17.24 6.61 4.23
CA HIS A 103 16.30 7.56 4.82
C HIS A 103 14.86 7.04 4.78
N GLY A 104 14.40 6.53 3.63
CA GLY A 104 13.06 5.96 3.50
C GLY A 104 12.85 4.73 4.38
N ALA A 105 13.84 3.85 4.49
CA ALA A 105 13.78 2.68 5.35
C ALA A 105 13.69 3.05 6.83
N ARG A 106 14.41 4.09 7.28
CA ARG A 106 14.30 4.60 8.67
C ARG A 106 12.91 5.15 8.98
N ILE A 107 12.30 5.86 8.04
CA ILE A 107 10.93 6.36 8.19
C ILE A 107 9.94 5.18 8.25
N ALA A 108 10.05 4.23 7.32
CA ALA A 108 9.20 3.06 7.28
C ALA A 108 9.32 2.21 8.55
N ALA A 109 10.51 2.09 9.14
CA ALA A 109 10.71 1.34 10.39
C ALA A 109 9.93 1.91 11.59
N ALA A 110 9.43 3.15 11.52
CA ALA A 110 8.56 3.72 12.55
C ALA A 110 7.08 3.31 12.39
N PHE A 111 6.73 2.57 11.33
CA PHE A 111 5.37 2.17 11.03
C PHE A 111 4.97 1.02 11.96
N PRO A 112 3.88 1.13 12.74
CA PRO A 112 3.53 0.12 13.74
C PRO A 112 3.36 -1.29 13.17
N GLU A 113 2.79 -1.42 11.97
CA GLU A 113 2.58 -2.70 11.31
C GLU A 113 3.85 -3.36 10.77
N LEU A 114 4.97 -2.63 10.72
CA LEU A 114 6.27 -3.14 10.29
C LEU A 114 7.18 -3.47 11.49
N ALA A 115 6.71 -3.29 12.73
CA ALA A 115 7.52 -3.44 13.94
C ALA A 115 8.16 -4.83 14.08
N ASP A 116 7.48 -5.88 13.61
CA ASP A 116 7.96 -7.26 13.64
C ASP A 116 8.72 -7.67 12.36
N ILE A 117 8.75 -6.81 11.35
CA ILE A 117 9.47 -7.07 10.10
C ILE A 117 10.91 -6.59 10.25
N PRO A 118 11.91 -7.49 10.18
CA PRO A 118 13.31 -7.08 10.28
C PRO A 118 13.64 -6.01 9.24
N ALA A 119 14.21 -4.90 9.70
CA ALA A 119 14.63 -3.83 8.81
C ALA A 119 15.45 -4.40 7.65
N PRO A 120 15.14 -4.02 6.40
CA PRO A 120 15.90 -4.49 5.25
C PRO A 120 17.38 -4.21 5.49
N ARG A 121 18.20 -5.25 5.34
CA ARG A 121 19.62 -5.01 5.09
C ARG A 121 19.70 -4.34 3.74
N LEU A 122 19.76 -3.01 3.78
CA LEU A 122 20.00 -2.23 2.58
C LEU A 122 21.31 -2.74 2.00
N PRO A 123 21.37 -2.98 0.69
CA PRO A 123 22.60 -3.40 0.07
C PRO A 123 23.67 -2.34 0.34
N GLY A 124 24.64 -2.67 1.18
CA GLY A 124 25.84 -1.83 1.35
C GLY A 124 26.62 -1.69 0.03
N ASP A 125 26.39 -2.63 -0.90
CA ASP A 125 26.89 -2.62 -2.27
C ASP A 125 25.74 -2.83 -3.26
N ARG A 126 25.55 -1.84 -4.14
CA ARG A 126 24.54 -1.84 -5.21
C ARG A 126 24.72 -3.01 -6.19
N GLU A 127 25.94 -3.49 -6.40
CA GLU A 127 26.22 -4.66 -7.24
C GLU A 127 25.78 -5.95 -6.56
N ALA A 128 26.07 -6.13 -5.26
CA ALA A 128 25.57 -7.26 -4.48
C ALA A 128 24.02 -7.32 -4.47
N PHE A 129 23.35 -6.16 -4.43
CA PHE A 129 21.89 -6.10 -4.49
C PHE A 129 21.33 -6.76 -5.74
N LYS A 130 21.98 -6.52 -6.90
CA LYS A 130 21.53 -7.00 -8.22
C LYS A 130 21.32 -8.50 -8.27
N PHE A 131 22.16 -9.26 -7.55
CA PHE A 131 22.06 -10.71 -7.50
C PHE A 131 20.80 -11.21 -6.79
N THR A 132 20.21 -10.42 -5.90
CA THR A 132 19.00 -10.78 -5.14
C THR A 132 17.70 -10.24 -5.75
N LEU A 133 17.78 -9.30 -6.70
CA LEU A 133 16.60 -8.57 -7.19
C LEU A 133 15.57 -9.47 -7.85
N TYR A 134 16.03 -10.33 -8.76
CA TYR A 134 15.11 -11.18 -9.52
C TYR A 134 14.38 -12.16 -8.62
N HIS A 135 15.04 -12.62 -7.57
CA HIS A 135 14.45 -13.46 -6.54
C HIS A 135 13.36 -12.70 -5.77
N GLN A 136 13.65 -11.52 -5.23
CA GLN A 136 12.67 -10.71 -4.50
C GLN A 136 11.48 -10.33 -5.39
N LEU A 137 11.74 -9.93 -6.65
CA LEU A 137 10.68 -9.67 -7.62
C LEU A 137 9.84 -10.91 -7.92
N ALA A 138 10.43 -12.11 -7.90
CA ALA A 138 9.70 -13.37 -8.05
C ALA A 138 8.77 -13.65 -6.85
N VAL A 139 9.26 -13.43 -5.62
CA VAL A 139 8.45 -13.55 -4.41
C VAL A 139 7.21 -12.64 -4.49
N VAL A 140 7.39 -11.37 -4.90
CA VAL A 140 6.26 -10.43 -5.10
C VAL A 140 5.32 -10.90 -6.21
N ARG A 141 5.83 -11.49 -7.31
CA ARG A 141 4.96 -12.07 -8.35
C ARG A 141 4.12 -13.22 -7.79
N THR A 142 4.71 -14.11 -7.01
CA THR A 142 3.99 -15.21 -6.34
C THR A 142 2.90 -14.65 -5.42
N HIS A 143 3.23 -13.66 -4.59
CA HIS A 143 2.28 -12.98 -3.71
C HIS A 143 1.05 -12.46 -4.48
N LEU A 144 1.28 -11.79 -5.62
CA LEU A 144 0.22 -11.24 -6.46
C LEU A 144 -0.72 -12.30 -7.07
N VAL A 145 -0.23 -13.52 -7.30
CA VAL A 145 -1.07 -14.63 -7.79
C VAL A 145 -2.05 -15.06 -6.69
N PHE A 146 -1.56 -15.28 -5.48
CA PHE A 146 -2.42 -15.61 -4.33
C PHE A 146 -3.40 -14.48 -4.00
N LEU A 147 -2.95 -13.23 -4.08
CA LEU A 147 -3.80 -12.06 -3.87
C LEU A 147 -4.91 -11.92 -4.90
N ALA A 148 -4.61 -12.18 -6.17
CA ALA A 148 -5.64 -12.17 -7.20
C ALA A 148 -6.68 -13.29 -6.97
N ASP A 149 -6.23 -14.51 -6.69
CA ASP A 149 -7.12 -15.66 -6.46
C ASP A 149 -8.00 -15.45 -5.23
N ALA A 150 -7.42 -15.00 -4.11
CA ALA A 150 -8.19 -14.72 -2.89
C ALA A 150 -9.24 -13.63 -3.08
N ARG A 151 -8.91 -12.54 -3.80
CA ARG A 151 -9.89 -11.49 -4.17
C ARG A 151 -11.04 -12.05 -5.00
N THR A 152 -10.76 -12.96 -5.93
CA THR A 152 -11.80 -13.63 -6.73
C THR A 152 -12.69 -14.54 -5.87
N ARG A 153 -12.12 -15.18 -4.84
CA ARG A 153 -12.86 -16.11 -3.96
C ARG A 153 -13.52 -15.46 -2.75
N GLY A 154 -13.17 -14.22 -2.42
CA GLY A 154 -13.57 -13.59 -1.16
C GLY A 154 -12.84 -14.18 0.05
N ASP A 155 -11.67 -14.79 -0.16
CA ASP A 155 -10.83 -15.33 0.90
C ASP A 155 -10.07 -14.22 1.62
N SER A 156 -9.75 -14.44 2.90
CA SER A 156 -8.95 -13.53 3.71
C SER A 156 -7.49 -13.64 3.32
N TYR A 157 -7.05 -12.75 2.43
CA TYR A 157 -5.66 -12.58 2.03
C TYR A 157 -5.42 -11.18 1.47
N GLY A 158 -4.51 -10.44 2.10
CA GLY A 158 -4.22 -9.03 1.85
C GLY A 158 -2.79 -8.75 1.40
N PRO A 159 -2.49 -7.48 1.03
CA PRO A 159 -1.19 -7.07 0.48
C PRO A 159 0.03 -7.23 1.40
N PHE A 160 -0.17 -7.53 2.68
CA PHE A 160 0.88 -7.71 3.68
C PHE A 160 0.96 -9.12 4.26
N ASP A 161 0.10 -10.05 3.80
CA ASP A 161 0.01 -11.41 4.32
C ASP A 161 1.12 -12.35 3.82
N LEU A 162 2.03 -11.88 2.97
CA LEU A 162 3.27 -12.58 2.62
C LEU A 162 4.49 -11.88 3.21
N VAL A 163 5.16 -12.49 4.19
CA VAL A 163 6.38 -11.94 4.81
C VAL A 163 7.62 -12.66 4.24
N PRO A 164 8.52 -11.95 3.53
CA PRO A 164 9.69 -12.56 2.88
C PRO A 164 10.88 -12.79 3.84
N ASP A 165 11.67 -13.82 3.54
CA ASP A 165 12.98 -14.12 4.17
C ASP A 165 13.00 -14.25 5.72
N MET A 166 11.93 -14.79 6.33
CA MET A 166 11.90 -15.01 7.78
C MET A 166 12.71 -16.25 8.19
N THR A 167 13.63 -16.10 9.15
CA THR A 167 14.31 -17.28 9.71
C THR A 167 13.43 -17.93 10.78
N HIS A 168 12.96 -19.15 10.52
CA HIS A 168 12.17 -19.92 11.46
C HIS A 168 13.04 -20.98 12.12
N ARG A 169 12.87 -21.15 13.43
CA ARG A 169 13.41 -22.29 14.16
C ARG A 169 12.36 -23.40 14.18
N PHE A 170 12.67 -24.54 13.59
CA PHE A 170 11.81 -25.73 13.56
C PHE A 170 12.35 -26.89 14.42
N ALA A 171 13.61 -26.81 14.89
CA ALA A 171 14.19 -27.75 15.86
C ALA A 171 15.29 -27.11 16.73
N GLU A 172 15.77 -27.82 17.75
CA GLU A 172 16.98 -27.43 18.49
C GLU A 172 18.26 -27.68 17.68
N GLY A 173 19.31 -26.87 17.91
CA GLY A 173 20.59 -26.95 17.19
C GLY A 173 20.66 -26.09 15.92
N LYS A 174 21.87 -25.97 15.34
CA LYS A 174 22.14 -25.18 14.10
C LYS A 174 21.43 -25.73 12.86
N GLU A 175 21.07 -27.02 12.87
CA GLU A 175 20.34 -27.69 11.78
C GLU A 175 18.82 -27.46 11.87
N GLY A 176 18.34 -26.88 12.98
CA GLY A 176 16.93 -26.64 13.23
C GLY A 176 16.41 -25.27 12.78
N THR A 177 17.09 -24.56 11.89
CA THR A 177 16.61 -23.30 11.31
C THR A 177 16.40 -23.40 9.81
N VAL A 178 15.26 -22.88 9.34
CA VAL A 178 14.94 -22.78 7.91
C VAL A 178 14.68 -21.31 7.58
N ARG A 179 15.16 -20.87 6.41
CA ARG A 179 14.82 -19.56 5.87
C ARG A 179 14.10 -19.78 4.54
N PRO A 180 12.75 -19.80 4.54
CA PRO A 180 12.00 -19.85 3.30
C PRO A 180 12.07 -18.48 2.61
N ASP A 181 11.84 -18.49 1.30
CA ASP A 181 11.77 -17.29 0.48
C ASP A 181 10.60 -16.37 0.92
N GLY A 182 9.55 -16.94 1.51
CA GLY A 182 8.49 -16.21 2.21
C GLY A 182 7.51 -17.11 2.96
N LEU A 183 6.86 -16.54 3.97
CA LEU A 183 5.74 -17.15 4.70
C LEU A 183 4.43 -16.46 4.30
N LEU A 184 3.36 -17.23 4.14
CA LEU A 184 2.07 -16.75 3.66
C LEU A 184 0.94 -17.10 4.65
N HIS A 185 0.16 -16.10 5.07
CA HIS A 185 -1.03 -16.29 5.91
C HIS A 185 -2.30 -16.23 5.07
N TYR A 186 -2.98 -17.37 4.86
CA TYR A 186 -4.20 -17.45 4.03
C TYR A 186 -5.38 -17.97 4.84
N GLY A 187 -6.47 -17.22 4.86
CA GLY A 187 -7.73 -17.64 5.46
C GLY A 187 -8.77 -17.94 4.39
N ARG A 188 -9.31 -19.16 4.36
CA ARG A 188 -10.39 -19.51 3.45
C ARG A 188 -11.73 -19.12 4.06
N THR A 189 -12.52 -18.33 3.33
CA THR A 189 -13.90 -18.03 3.72
C THR A 189 -14.77 -19.19 3.24
N PRO A 190 -15.50 -19.88 4.13
CA PRO A 190 -16.43 -20.92 3.70
C PRO A 190 -17.48 -20.30 2.78
N ALA A 191 -17.75 -20.92 1.64
CA ALA A 191 -18.99 -20.62 0.93
C ALA A 191 -20.15 -20.97 1.88
N ASP A 192 -21.08 -20.03 2.07
CA ASP A 192 -22.24 -20.23 2.94
C ASP A 192 -22.87 -21.60 2.68
N GLY A 193 -22.79 -22.49 3.67
CA GLY A 193 -23.39 -23.84 3.64
C GLY A 193 -22.44 -25.04 3.68
N GLY A 194 -21.12 -24.87 3.58
CA GLY A 194 -20.15 -25.97 3.64
C GLY A 194 -19.51 -26.16 5.02
N GLY A 195 -20.30 -26.44 6.06
CA GLY A 195 -19.78 -26.71 7.40
C GLY A 195 -18.83 -27.90 7.41
N TRP A 196 -17.53 -27.66 7.66
CA TRP A 196 -16.65 -28.70 8.17
C TRP A 196 -17.23 -29.17 9.52
N PRO A 197 -17.27 -30.49 9.82
CA PRO A 197 -17.82 -30.96 11.08
C PRO A 197 -16.92 -30.45 12.22
N THR A 198 -17.35 -29.36 12.86
CA THR A 198 -16.66 -28.76 14.00
C THR A 198 -16.98 -29.56 15.24
N GLY A 199 -16.01 -30.35 15.69
CA GLY A 199 -15.93 -30.82 17.07
C GLY A 199 -15.80 -29.61 18.00
N ARG A 200 -16.93 -29.17 18.55
CA ARG A 200 -17.14 -28.45 19.82
C ARG A 200 -15.98 -27.60 20.40
N SER A 201 -16.18 -26.29 20.27
CA SER A 201 -15.94 -25.15 21.20
C SER A 201 -14.61 -25.00 21.98
N SER A 202 -13.99 -23.83 21.82
CA SER A 202 -13.83 -22.89 22.94
C SER A 202 -13.59 -21.44 22.49
N ARG A 203 -14.48 -20.57 22.95
CA ARG A 203 -14.29 -19.16 23.37
C ARG A 203 -13.60 -18.16 22.42
N SER A 204 -14.47 -17.29 21.90
CA SER A 204 -14.29 -15.87 21.61
C SER A 204 -13.16 -15.16 22.35
N THR A 205 -12.25 -14.55 21.58
CA THR A 205 -11.52 -13.35 21.94
C THR A 205 -11.59 -12.37 20.77
N ALA A 206 -12.17 -11.19 21.03
CA ALA A 206 -12.21 -10.09 20.08
C ALA A 206 -10.79 -9.52 19.85
N PRO A 207 -10.50 -8.93 18.68
CA PRO A 207 -9.21 -8.30 18.42
C PRO A 207 -9.01 -7.02 19.27
N PRO A 208 -7.77 -6.65 19.60
CA PRO A 208 -7.41 -5.67 20.64
C PRO A 208 -7.69 -4.18 20.31
N TRP A 209 -8.47 -3.86 19.27
CA TRP A 209 -8.71 -2.48 18.85
C TRP A 209 -10.14 -1.95 19.11
N ALA A 210 -11.01 -2.72 19.77
CA ALA A 210 -12.31 -2.23 20.23
C ALA A 210 -12.13 -1.26 21.43
N GLY A 211 -12.05 0.04 21.13
CA GLY A 211 -12.10 1.13 22.10
C GLY A 211 -13.49 1.35 22.73
N PRO A 212 -13.59 2.21 23.76
CA PRO A 212 -14.22 1.85 25.03
C PRO A 212 -15.69 2.25 25.15
N GLY A 213 -16.50 1.38 25.74
CA GLY A 213 -17.80 1.73 26.30
C GLY A 213 -17.71 1.89 27.81
N SER A 214 -17.58 3.12 28.31
CA SER A 214 -18.04 3.47 29.66
C SER A 214 -19.53 3.81 29.57
N PRO A 215 -20.37 3.37 30.52
CA PRO A 215 -20.66 4.29 31.63
C PRO A 215 -21.01 3.64 32.99
N ARG A 216 -20.71 4.43 34.05
CA ARG A 216 -21.36 4.53 35.38
C ARG A 216 -21.23 3.27 36.29
N SER A 217 -20.91 3.37 37.58
CA SER A 217 -21.15 4.44 38.58
C SER A 217 -20.00 4.50 39.59
#